data_AF-A0A349DYF2-F1
#
_entry.id   AF-A0A349DYF2-F1
#
_cell.length_a   1.000
_cell.length_b   1.000
_cell.length_c   1.000
_cell.angle_alpha   90.00
_cell.angle_beta   90.00
_cell.angle_gamma   90.00
#
_symmetry.space_group_name_H-M   'P 1'
#
loop_
_entity.id
_entity.type
_entity.pdbx_description
1 polymer ?
#
loop_
_entity_poly.entity_id
_entity_poly.type
_entity_poly.pdbx_seq_one_letter_code
_entity_poly.pdbx_strand_id
1 'polypeptide(L)'
;MQIETLTLRLEESEIIPDGIYFMKNLQNLTIEAYGEVYFPKTITWVDSIVSLTIHLLNTDKLPEEIFEMPQLEELNLTFSMIQEIPEAIFNLQSLHTLNLTYCLHLTQLPYEVFSLPLLYHLYIAFTAIEEISSSIGFSHLKNFSFDSQVDPSLFTNFIFGQKMLKFSGEPDTLFGKAFQEHLRLRPSQKIRNIPESVKKAGLEAIKNHFRYQS
;
A
#
# COMPACT_ATOMS: atom_id res chain seq x y z
N MET A 1 -10.67 26.91 12.38
CA MET A 1 -9.50 26.02 12.19
C MET A 1 -9.82 25.17 10.96
N GLN A 2 -9.00 25.25 9.92
CA GLN A 2 -9.16 24.41 8.73
C GLN A 2 -8.31 23.16 8.98
N ILE A 3 -8.94 21.99 8.97
CA ILE A 3 -8.24 20.72 9.18
C ILE A 3 -7.83 20.20 7.79
N GLU A 4 -6.53 20.12 7.55
CA GLU A 4 -5.95 19.61 6.29
C GLU A 4 -5.53 18.15 6.40
N THR A 5 -5.33 17.66 7.63
CA THR A 5 -4.91 16.30 7.93
C THR A 5 -5.78 15.70 9.03
N LEU A 6 -6.25 14.47 8.82
CA LEU A 6 -7.04 13.70 9.77
C LEU A 6 -6.48 12.29 9.90
N THR A 7 -6.34 11.82 11.14
CA THR A 7 -6.04 10.42 11.44
C THR A 7 -7.22 9.81 12.18
N LEU A 8 -7.71 8.68 11.66
CA LEU A 8 -8.77 7.88 12.26
C LEU A 8 -8.20 6.53 12.67
N ARG A 9 -8.66 6.03 13.81
CA ARG A 9 -8.37 4.69 14.30
C ARG A 9 -9.69 4.00 14.60
N LEU A 10 -9.99 2.95 13.85
CA LEU A 10 -11.25 2.22 13.89
C LEU A 10 -10.96 0.84 14.48
N GLU A 11 -11.46 0.60 15.69
CA GLU A 11 -11.18 -0.64 16.44
C GLU A 11 -12.09 -1.79 15.99
N GLU A 12 -13.25 -1.46 15.43
CA GLU A 12 -14.22 -2.42 14.89
C GLU A 12 -14.64 -2.00 13.48
N SER A 13 -15.55 -2.76 12.87
CA SER A 13 -16.14 -2.34 11.59
C SER A 13 -16.99 -1.10 11.81
N GLU A 14 -16.58 0.01 11.20
CA GLU A 14 -17.14 1.33 11.49
C GLU A 14 -17.38 2.14 10.21
N ILE A 15 -18.48 2.90 10.23
CA ILE A 15 -18.75 3.94 9.24
C ILE A 15 -18.00 5.20 9.68
N ILE A 16 -17.18 5.76 8.80
CA ILE A 16 -16.54 7.05 9.06
C ILE A 16 -17.64 8.09 9.31
N PRO A 17 -17.61 8.81 10.45
CA PRO A 17 -18.70 9.71 10.81
C PRO A 17 -18.95 10.75 9.73
N ASP A 18 -20.23 10.99 9.42
CA ASP A 18 -20.64 11.92 8.38
C ASP A 18 -19.94 13.28 8.52
N GLY A 19 -19.69 13.75 9.76
CA GLY A 19 -19.00 15.02 10.03
C GLY A 19 -17.69 15.30 9.25
N ILE A 20 -17.06 14.29 8.65
CA ILE A 20 -16.02 14.44 7.63
C ILE A 20 -16.44 15.37 6.46
N TYR A 21 -17.74 15.44 6.11
CA TYR A 21 -18.27 16.34 5.06
C TYR A 21 -18.05 17.83 5.36
N PHE A 22 -17.86 18.21 6.64
CA PHE A 22 -17.55 19.60 7.00
C PHE A 22 -16.07 19.96 6.77
N MET A 23 -15.20 18.97 6.56
CA MET A 23 -13.75 19.16 6.44
C MET A 23 -13.36 19.46 4.98
N LYS A 24 -13.89 20.54 4.41
CA LYS A 24 -13.72 20.92 2.99
C LYS A 24 -12.28 21.17 2.52
N ASN A 25 -11.33 21.26 3.45
CA ASN A 25 -9.92 21.46 3.15
C ASN A 25 -9.08 20.25 3.52
N LEU A 26 -9.72 19.12 3.86
CA LEU A 26 -9.02 17.89 4.19
C LEU A 26 -8.31 17.37 2.94
N GLN A 27 -6.99 17.29 3.00
CA GLN A 27 -6.15 16.82 1.91
C GLN A 27 -5.50 15.48 2.22
N ASN A 28 -5.23 15.23 3.50
CA ASN A 28 -4.50 14.05 3.96
C ASN A 28 -5.35 13.25 4.94
N LEU A 29 -5.71 12.03 4.58
CA LEU A 29 -6.47 11.12 5.44
C LEU A 29 -5.63 9.89 5.76
N THR A 30 -5.48 9.58 7.04
CA THR A 30 -4.87 8.33 7.52
C THR A 30 -5.92 7.52 8.28
N ILE A 31 -6.09 6.24 7.95
CA ILE A 31 -7.01 5.33 8.63
C ILE A 31 -6.22 4.10 9.08
N GLU A 32 -6.23 3.81 10.37
CA GLU A 32 -5.81 2.54 10.94
C GLU A 32 -7.07 1.75 11.32
N ALA A 33 -7.33 0.62 10.65
CA ALA A 33 -8.56 -0.13 10.85
C ALA A 33 -8.29 -1.59 11.24
N TYR A 34 -8.99 -2.03 12.29
CA TYR A 34 -9.03 -3.41 12.77
C TYR A 34 -10.34 -4.12 12.39
N GLY A 35 -11.24 -3.43 11.69
CA GLY A 35 -12.45 -3.96 11.06
C GLY A 35 -12.69 -3.34 9.69
N GLU A 36 -13.86 -3.62 9.10
CA GLU A 36 -14.24 -3.07 7.79
C GLU A 36 -14.48 -1.56 7.88
N VAL A 37 -14.01 -0.83 6.87
CA VAL A 37 -14.16 0.63 6.80
C VAL A 37 -15.25 0.96 5.80
N TYR A 38 -16.22 1.78 6.22
CA TYR A 38 -17.26 2.27 5.34
C TYR A 38 -17.16 3.78 5.23
N PHE A 39 -17.02 4.30 4.01
CA PHE A 39 -17.11 5.72 3.78
C PHE A 39 -18.58 6.16 3.74
N PRO A 40 -18.93 7.36 4.25
CA PRO A 40 -20.28 7.87 4.14
C PRO A 40 -20.60 8.14 2.66
N LYS A 41 -21.81 7.79 2.21
CA LYS A 41 -22.28 7.88 0.79
C LYS A 41 -22.31 9.30 0.18
N THR A 42 -21.78 10.30 0.88
CA THR A 42 -21.77 11.70 0.44
C THR A 42 -20.35 12.13 0.07
N ILE A 43 -20.14 12.42 -1.21
CA ILE A 43 -18.82 12.46 -1.89
C ILE A 43 -18.15 13.86 -1.82
N THR A 44 -18.77 14.88 -1.23
CA THR A 44 -18.22 16.26 -1.34
C THR A 44 -16.84 16.48 -0.72
N TRP A 45 -16.36 15.57 0.14
CA TRP A 45 -15.03 15.66 0.77
C TRP A 45 -13.95 14.89 -0.01
N VAL A 46 -14.32 13.92 -0.86
CA VAL A 46 -13.33 13.16 -1.63
C VAL A 46 -12.67 13.99 -2.72
N ASP A 47 -13.33 15.07 -3.17
CA ASP A 47 -12.80 16.00 -4.16
C ASP A 47 -11.58 16.79 -3.65
N SER A 48 -11.35 16.85 -2.33
CA SER A 48 -10.20 17.57 -1.76
C SER A 48 -9.04 16.68 -1.32
N ILE A 49 -9.24 15.35 -1.26
CA ILE A 49 -8.22 14.42 -0.78
C ILE A 49 -7.16 14.22 -1.85
N VAL A 50 -5.91 14.45 -1.45
CA VAL A 50 -4.71 14.33 -2.27
C VAL A 50 -3.87 13.13 -1.83
N SER A 51 -3.82 12.85 -0.52
CA SER A 51 -3.07 11.72 0.05
C SER A 51 -3.95 10.89 0.98
N LEU A 52 -3.99 9.59 0.73
CA LEU A 52 -4.73 8.61 1.51
C LEU A 52 -3.80 7.50 1.97
N THR A 53 -3.72 7.31 3.28
CA THR A 53 -3.07 6.15 3.90
C THR A 53 -4.10 5.31 4.61
N ILE A 54 -4.19 4.02 4.28
CA ILE A 54 -5.06 3.06 4.98
C ILE A 54 -4.25 1.83 5.36
N HIS A 55 -4.36 1.45 6.62
CA HIS A 55 -3.80 0.20 7.14
C HIS A 55 -4.97 -0.71 7.55
N LEU A 56 -5.21 -1.76 6.76
CA LEU A 56 -6.24 -2.77 7.05
C LEU A 56 -5.61 -3.96 7.77
N LEU A 57 -5.64 -3.93 9.11
CA LEU A 57 -4.84 -4.84 9.94
C LEU A 57 -5.51 -6.19 10.23
N ASN A 58 -6.81 -6.31 9.99
CA ASN A 58 -7.60 -7.52 10.26
C ASN A 58 -8.77 -7.70 9.27
N THR A 59 -8.72 -7.01 8.13
CA THR A 59 -9.67 -7.16 7.03
C THR A 59 -8.93 -7.09 5.70
N ASP A 60 -9.40 -7.84 4.72
CA ASP A 60 -8.91 -7.81 3.35
C ASP A 60 -9.77 -6.93 2.42
N LYS A 61 -10.91 -6.44 2.92
CA LYS A 61 -11.84 -5.62 2.14
C LYS A 61 -11.35 -4.17 2.04
N LEU A 62 -10.90 -3.83 0.85
CA LEU A 62 -10.58 -2.46 0.47
C LEU A 62 -11.89 -1.70 0.14
N PRO A 63 -12.17 -0.55 0.79
CA PRO A 63 -13.37 0.24 0.50
C PRO A 63 -13.40 0.74 -0.94
N GLU A 64 -14.53 0.55 -1.63
CA GLU A 64 -14.66 0.91 -3.04
C GLU A 64 -14.63 2.42 -3.28
N GLU A 65 -15.07 3.22 -2.30
CA GLU A 65 -15.15 4.67 -2.39
C GLU A 65 -13.77 5.33 -2.50
N ILE A 66 -12.68 4.61 -2.18
CA ILE A 66 -11.31 5.07 -2.43
C ILE A 66 -11.11 5.38 -3.91
N PHE A 67 -11.72 4.58 -4.79
CA PHE A 67 -11.60 4.71 -6.23
C PHE A 67 -12.47 5.83 -6.83
N GLU A 68 -13.23 6.51 -5.98
CA GLU A 68 -14.05 7.68 -6.36
C GLU A 68 -13.37 9.01 -5.98
N MET A 69 -12.08 8.99 -5.61
CA MET A 69 -11.30 10.19 -5.23
C MET A 69 -10.50 10.74 -6.43
N PRO A 70 -11.05 11.65 -7.26
CA PRO A 70 -10.42 12.03 -8.54
C PRO A 70 -9.13 12.83 -8.39
N GLN A 71 -8.92 13.49 -7.23
CA GLN A 71 -7.72 14.27 -6.92
C GLN A 71 -6.66 13.46 -6.16
N LEU A 72 -6.88 12.17 -5.92
CA LEU A 72 -5.94 11.37 -5.15
C LEU A 72 -4.63 11.18 -5.91
N GLU A 73 -3.55 11.70 -5.35
CA GLU A 73 -2.20 11.64 -5.91
C GLU A 73 -1.35 10.55 -5.23
N GLU A 74 -1.62 10.25 -3.97
CA GLU A 74 -0.88 9.26 -3.21
C GLU A 74 -1.82 8.28 -2.49
N LEU A 75 -1.65 6.99 -2.78
CA LEU A 75 -2.36 5.90 -2.10
C LEU A 75 -1.34 4.97 -1.43
N ASN A 76 -1.42 4.92 -0.10
CA ASN A 76 -0.57 4.06 0.72
C ASN A 76 -1.43 3.01 1.44
N LEU A 77 -1.28 1.75 1.05
CA LEU A 77 -1.95 0.59 1.65
C LEU A 77 -0.98 -0.32 2.40
N THR A 78 0.20 0.18 2.77
CA THR A 78 1.23 -0.65 3.41
C THR A 78 0.71 -1.40 4.63
N PHE A 79 1.24 -2.60 4.86
CA PHE A 79 0.82 -3.47 5.98
C PHE A 79 -0.67 -3.85 5.97
N SER A 80 -1.37 -3.72 4.84
CA SER A 80 -2.76 -4.14 4.73
C SER A 80 -2.87 -5.63 4.39
N MET A 81 -3.89 -6.29 4.92
CA MET A 81 -4.20 -7.70 4.68
C MET A 81 -4.93 -7.93 3.34
N ILE A 82 -4.88 -6.96 2.42
CA ILE A 82 -5.52 -7.03 1.11
C ILE A 82 -4.94 -8.18 0.27
N GLN A 83 -5.82 -8.85 -0.48
CA GLN A 83 -5.46 -9.96 -1.36
C GLN A 83 -5.37 -9.53 -2.83
N GLU A 84 -6.08 -8.46 -3.20
CA GLU A 84 -6.13 -7.93 -4.55
C GLU A 84 -6.29 -6.41 -4.55
N ILE A 85 -5.92 -5.79 -5.68
CA ILE A 85 -6.30 -4.43 -6.03
C ILE A 85 -7.35 -4.55 -7.14
N PRO A 86 -8.53 -3.94 -7.02
CA PRO A 86 -9.56 -4.03 -8.05
C PRO A 86 -9.22 -3.18 -9.28
N GLU A 87 -9.79 -3.53 -10.44
CA GLU A 87 -9.67 -2.76 -11.70
C GLU A 87 -10.11 -1.29 -11.54
N ALA A 88 -10.99 -1.01 -10.57
CA ALA A 88 -11.40 0.35 -10.20
C ALA A 88 -10.23 1.27 -9.82
N ILE A 89 -9.03 0.75 -9.53
CA ILE A 89 -7.79 1.53 -9.39
C ILE A 89 -7.57 2.46 -10.59
N PHE A 90 -8.02 2.07 -11.79
CA PHE A 90 -7.93 2.89 -12.99
C PHE A 90 -8.67 4.24 -12.86
N ASN A 91 -9.68 4.36 -11.99
CA ASN A 91 -10.40 5.63 -11.80
C ASN A 91 -9.53 6.72 -11.16
N LEU A 92 -8.42 6.35 -10.51
CA LEU A 92 -7.50 7.28 -9.86
C LEU A 92 -6.56 7.94 -10.87
N GLN A 93 -7.12 8.73 -11.79
CA GLN A 93 -6.40 9.33 -12.93
C GLN A 93 -5.28 10.31 -12.50
N SER A 94 -5.34 10.82 -11.27
CA SER A 94 -4.32 11.72 -10.69
C SER A 94 -3.24 10.98 -9.89
N LEU A 95 -3.30 9.65 -9.78
CA LEU A 95 -2.44 8.89 -8.88
C LEU A 95 -0.98 8.90 -9.37
N HIS A 96 -0.10 9.48 -8.57
CA HIS A 96 1.34 9.54 -8.79
C HIS A 96 2.08 8.40 -8.09
N THR A 97 1.62 8.02 -6.90
CA THR A 97 2.27 7.05 -6.04
C THR A 97 1.29 6.01 -5.51
N LEU A 98 1.61 4.74 -5.72
CA LEU A 98 0.94 3.59 -5.12
C LEU A 98 1.93 2.78 -4.28
N ASN A 99 1.67 2.67 -2.99
CA ASN A 99 2.50 1.90 -2.07
C ASN A 99 1.73 0.72 -1.46
N LEU A 100 2.13 -0.48 -1.85
CA LEU A 100 1.56 -1.78 -1.44
C LEU A 100 2.60 -2.61 -0.65
N THR A 101 3.66 -1.96 -0.16
CA THR A 101 4.74 -2.66 0.56
C THR A 101 4.19 -3.38 1.80
N TYR A 102 4.64 -4.60 2.07
CA TYR A 102 4.16 -5.44 3.19
C TYR A 102 2.69 -5.87 3.09
N CYS A 103 2.07 -5.83 1.91
CA CYS A 103 0.78 -6.51 1.66
C CYS A 103 1.04 -7.99 1.39
N LEU A 104 1.30 -8.76 2.45
CA LEU A 104 1.81 -10.13 2.38
C LEU A 104 0.88 -11.14 1.67
N HIS A 105 -0.40 -10.79 1.52
CA HIS A 105 -1.41 -11.64 0.87
C HIS A 105 -1.76 -11.17 -0.55
N LEU A 106 -1.19 -10.07 -1.01
CA LEU A 106 -1.42 -9.56 -2.36
C LEU A 106 -0.66 -10.44 -3.35
N THR A 107 -1.38 -11.12 -4.25
CA THR A 107 -0.82 -12.13 -5.16
C THR A 107 -0.68 -11.64 -6.60
N GLN A 108 -1.42 -10.60 -6.98
CA GLN A 108 -1.42 -10.06 -8.34
C GLN A 108 -1.78 -8.58 -8.35
N LEU A 109 -1.44 -7.90 -9.45
CA LEU A 109 -1.94 -6.57 -9.78
C LEU A 109 -2.75 -6.63 -11.08
N PRO A 110 -3.89 -5.92 -11.15
CA PRO A 110 -4.62 -5.79 -12.39
C PRO A 110 -3.79 -4.95 -13.39
N TYR A 111 -3.98 -5.16 -14.70
CA TYR A 111 -3.18 -4.46 -15.72
C TYR A 111 -3.46 -2.95 -15.73
N GLU A 112 -4.59 -2.54 -15.18
CA GLU A 112 -5.04 -1.18 -14.92
C GLU A 112 -4.01 -0.36 -14.12
N VAL A 113 -3.31 -0.97 -13.16
CA VAL A 113 -2.23 -0.30 -12.41
C VAL A 113 -1.15 0.23 -13.35
N PHE A 114 -0.79 -0.56 -14.37
CA PHE A 114 0.23 -0.18 -15.35
C PHE A 114 -0.29 0.77 -16.42
N SER A 115 -1.62 0.94 -16.51
CA SER A 115 -2.29 1.82 -17.47
C SER A 115 -2.63 3.20 -16.90
N LEU A 116 -2.35 3.44 -15.62
CA LEU A 116 -2.56 4.74 -14.98
C LEU A 116 -1.66 5.81 -15.62
N PRO A 117 -2.23 6.93 -16.10
CA PRO A 117 -1.50 7.89 -16.94
C PRO A 117 -0.43 8.67 -16.17
N LEU A 118 -0.61 8.84 -14.85
CA LEU A 118 0.27 9.64 -14.00
C LEU A 118 1.01 8.80 -12.95
N LEU A 119 0.88 7.47 -12.96
CA LEU A 119 1.57 6.64 -11.97
C LEU A 119 3.07 6.59 -12.26
N TYR A 120 3.85 7.22 -11.38
CA TYR A 120 5.29 7.31 -11.48
C TYR A 120 6.01 6.41 -10.48
N HIS A 121 5.35 6.07 -9.36
CA HIS A 121 5.96 5.37 -8.25
C HIS A 121 5.08 4.20 -7.81
N LEU A 122 5.61 2.98 -7.95
CA LEU A 122 4.92 1.75 -7.53
C LEU A 122 5.85 0.93 -6.64
N TYR A 123 5.40 0.66 -5.41
CA TYR A 123 6.14 -0.12 -4.42
C TYR A 123 5.34 -1.34 -4.01
N ILE A 124 5.87 -2.53 -4.31
CA ILE A 124 5.22 -3.84 -4.09
C ILE A 124 6.15 -4.84 -3.39
N ALA A 125 7.16 -4.33 -2.69
CA ALA A 125 8.07 -5.18 -1.92
C ALA A 125 7.34 -5.83 -0.73
N PHE A 126 7.77 -7.03 -0.34
CA PHE A 126 7.12 -7.86 0.66
C PHE A 126 5.64 -8.12 0.34
N THR A 127 5.37 -8.59 -0.87
CA THR A 127 4.05 -9.08 -1.32
C THR A 127 4.16 -10.54 -1.76
N ALA A 128 3.04 -11.21 -2.01
CA ALA A 128 3.00 -12.56 -2.58
C ALA A 128 2.90 -12.54 -4.12
N ILE A 129 3.24 -11.43 -4.76
CA ILE A 129 3.21 -11.29 -6.22
C ILE A 129 4.39 -12.09 -6.81
N GLU A 130 4.06 -13.15 -7.54
CA GLU A 130 5.05 -13.99 -8.22
C GLU A 130 5.29 -13.53 -9.68
N GLU A 131 4.26 -12.96 -10.31
CA GLU A 131 4.31 -12.54 -11.70
C GLU A 131 3.88 -11.08 -11.88
N ILE A 132 4.57 -10.38 -12.79
CA ILE A 132 4.23 -9.03 -13.21
C ILE A 132 3.75 -9.07 -14.65
N SER A 133 2.56 -8.51 -14.89
CA SER A 133 1.98 -8.39 -16.24
C SER A 133 2.95 -7.69 -17.20
N SER A 134 3.05 -8.20 -18.43
CA SER A 134 3.84 -7.56 -19.50
C SER A 134 3.38 -6.13 -19.82
N SER A 135 2.17 -5.75 -19.38
CA SER A 135 1.64 -4.40 -19.46
C SER A 135 2.53 -3.35 -18.76
N ILE A 136 3.38 -3.77 -17.82
CA ILE A 136 4.38 -2.88 -17.20
C ILE A 136 5.27 -2.16 -18.22
N GLY A 137 5.51 -2.75 -19.39
CA GLY A 137 6.27 -2.13 -20.48
C GLY A 137 5.63 -0.90 -21.10
N PHE A 138 4.32 -0.70 -20.91
CA PHE A 138 3.59 0.48 -21.35
C PHE A 138 3.41 1.53 -20.24
N SER A 139 3.87 1.24 -19.03
CA SER A 139 3.69 2.12 -17.88
C SER A 139 4.59 3.36 -17.94
N HIS A 140 4.17 4.41 -17.23
CA HIS A 140 4.95 5.63 -17.03
C HIS A 140 5.83 5.58 -15.76
N LEU A 141 6.03 4.39 -15.19
CA LEU A 141 6.76 4.22 -13.93
C LEU A 141 8.19 4.76 -14.04
N LYS A 142 8.60 5.51 -13.02
CA LYS A 142 9.95 6.05 -12.85
C LYS A 142 10.69 5.34 -11.73
N ASN A 143 9.97 4.92 -10.70
CA ASN A 143 10.47 4.11 -9.60
C ASN A 143 9.55 2.91 -9.43
N PHE A 144 10.12 1.71 -9.48
CA PHE A 144 9.42 0.46 -9.24
C PHE A 144 10.24 -0.37 -8.25
N SER A 145 9.63 -0.78 -7.15
CA SER A 145 10.27 -1.59 -6.11
C SER A 145 9.50 -2.89 -5.94
N PHE A 146 10.21 -4.00 -5.99
CA PHE A 146 9.67 -5.35 -5.87
C PHE A 146 10.70 -6.26 -5.19
N ASP A 147 10.28 -7.45 -4.76
CA ASP A 147 11.17 -8.41 -4.12
C ASP A 147 12.00 -9.20 -5.13
N SER A 148 13.21 -9.59 -4.73
CA SER A 148 14.16 -10.32 -5.59
C SER A 148 13.69 -11.69 -6.09
N GLN A 149 12.53 -12.19 -5.63
CA GLN A 149 11.96 -13.47 -6.04
C GLN A 149 11.15 -13.35 -7.36
N VAL A 150 10.79 -12.14 -7.79
CA VAL A 150 10.14 -11.93 -9.09
C VAL A 150 11.15 -12.22 -10.18
N ASP A 151 10.78 -13.09 -11.13
CA ASP A 151 11.67 -13.56 -12.19
C ASP A 151 12.31 -12.39 -12.97
N PRO A 152 13.64 -12.19 -12.88
CA PRO A 152 14.35 -11.14 -13.60
C PRO A 152 14.19 -11.23 -15.13
N SER A 153 13.88 -12.41 -15.67
CA SER A 153 13.68 -12.63 -17.12
C SER A 153 12.52 -11.80 -17.67
N LEU A 154 11.54 -11.46 -16.84
CA LEU A 154 10.37 -10.62 -17.20
C LEU A 154 10.77 -9.21 -17.63
N PHE A 155 11.95 -8.73 -17.26
CA PHE A 155 12.44 -7.38 -17.60
C PHE A 155 13.41 -7.36 -18.79
N THR A 156 13.79 -8.53 -19.32
CA THR A 156 14.88 -8.64 -20.33
C THR A 156 14.51 -8.12 -21.72
N ASN A 157 13.22 -8.02 -22.05
CA ASN A 157 12.75 -7.55 -23.37
C ASN A 157 12.38 -6.07 -23.41
N PHE A 158 12.51 -5.38 -22.28
CA PHE A 158 12.09 -3.99 -22.18
C PHE A 158 13.36 -3.12 -22.11
N ILE A 159 13.42 -2.09 -22.94
CA ILE A 159 14.45 -1.05 -22.86
C ILE A 159 14.12 -0.21 -21.61
N PHE A 160 14.33 -0.79 -20.44
CA PHE A 160 14.21 -0.10 -19.17
C PHE A 160 15.43 0.81 -19.02
N GLY A 161 15.18 2.12 -18.96
CA GLY A 161 16.20 3.08 -18.56
C GLY A 161 16.74 2.68 -17.18
N GLN A 162 18.06 2.66 -17.04
CA GLN A 162 18.87 2.14 -15.92
C GLN A 162 18.53 2.69 -14.50
N LYS A 163 17.46 3.47 -14.34
CA LYS A 163 16.99 4.08 -13.09
C LYS A 163 15.87 3.31 -12.37
N MET A 164 15.21 2.34 -13.03
CA MET A 164 13.96 1.73 -12.56
C MET A 164 14.11 0.55 -11.59
N LEU A 165 15.26 -0.13 -11.56
CA LEU A 165 15.46 -1.28 -10.68
C LEU A 165 16.05 -0.80 -9.35
N LYS A 166 15.19 -0.41 -8.41
CA LYS A 166 15.62 -0.12 -7.04
C LYS A 166 15.16 -1.26 -6.15
N PHE A 167 16.10 -2.16 -5.86
CA PHE A 167 15.89 -3.27 -4.96
C PHE A 167 15.45 -2.77 -3.58
N SER A 168 14.48 -3.46 -2.98
CA SER A 168 14.01 -3.25 -1.61
C SER A 168 15.11 -3.60 -0.60
N GLY A 169 16.08 -2.70 -0.48
CA GLY A 169 17.25 -2.88 0.38
C GLY A 169 18.16 -1.65 0.46
N GLU A 170 18.00 -0.66 -0.42
CA GLU A 170 18.87 0.52 -0.40
C GLU A 170 18.32 1.67 0.47
N PRO A 171 19.08 2.09 1.51
CA PRO A 171 18.67 3.14 2.46
C PRO A 171 18.64 4.56 1.86
N ASP A 172 18.93 4.74 0.57
CA ASP A 172 19.09 6.04 -0.07
C ASP A 172 17.81 6.64 -0.68
N THR A 173 16.69 5.92 -0.63
CA THR A 173 15.39 6.44 -1.09
C THR A 173 14.75 7.39 -0.08
N LEU A 174 13.92 8.36 -0.53
CA LEU A 174 13.20 9.26 0.37
C LEU A 174 12.29 8.47 1.34
N PHE A 175 11.69 7.37 0.85
CA PHE A 175 10.90 6.43 1.66
C PHE A 175 11.77 5.53 2.55
N GLY A 176 12.92 5.04 2.06
CA GLY A 176 13.89 4.29 2.88
C GLY A 176 14.45 5.16 4.01
N LYS A 177 14.68 6.45 3.75
CA LYS A 177 15.03 7.46 4.75
C LYS A 177 13.85 7.76 5.67
N ALA A 178 12.63 7.96 5.16
CA ALA A 178 11.44 8.20 5.99
C ALA A 178 11.08 6.98 6.85
N PHE A 179 11.27 5.76 6.36
CA PHE A 179 11.10 4.50 7.09
C PHE A 179 12.21 4.32 8.13
N GLN A 180 13.47 4.59 7.78
CA GLN A 180 14.56 4.64 8.75
C GLN A 180 14.41 5.76 9.78
N GLU A 181 13.86 6.91 9.38
CA GLU A 181 13.53 8.04 10.26
C GLU A 181 12.34 7.66 11.15
N HIS A 182 11.30 7.01 10.65
CA HIS A 182 10.19 6.50 11.45
C HIS A 182 10.65 5.44 12.47
N LEU A 183 11.57 4.56 12.07
CA LEU A 183 12.26 3.63 12.97
C LEU A 183 13.20 4.33 13.97
N ARG A 184 13.81 5.46 13.59
CA ARG A 184 14.64 6.31 14.48
C ARG A 184 13.80 7.17 15.43
N LEU A 185 12.60 7.59 15.02
CA LEU A 185 11.71 8.51 15.75
C LEU A 185 10.90 7.81 16.86
N ARG A 186 10.99 6.48 16.99
CA ARG A 186 10.54 5.76 18.18
C ARG A 186 11.72 5.17 18.98
N PRO A 187 12.54 6.00 19.66
CA PRO A 187 13.54 5.49 20.58
C PRO A 187 12.86 5.07 21.88
N SER A 188 12.19 3.91 21.90
CA SER A 188 11.98 3.04 23.08
C SER A 188 10.73 2.16 22.94
N GLN A 189 10.86 1.06 22.19
CA GLN A 189 10.58 -0.25 22.76
C GLN A 189 11.45 -1.24 22.01
N LYS A 190 12.57 -1.60 22.63
CA LYS A 190 13.16 -2.92 22.37
C LYS A 190 12.00 -3.90 22.55
N ILE A 191 11.57 -4.60 21.50
CA ILE A 191 10.63 -5.72 21.62
C ILE A 191 11.40 -6.87 22.30
N ARG A 192 11.69 -6.68 23.59
CA ARG A 192 12.10 -7.71 24.53
C ARG A 192 10.81 -8.19 25.13
N ASN A 193 10.44 -9.43 24.82
CA ASN A 193 9.20 -10.13 25.21
C ASN A 193 8.09 -10.16 24.14
N ILE A 194 8.44 -10.55 22.90
CA ILE A 194 7.44 -11.23 22.06
C ILE A 194 7.02 -12.49 22.85
N PRO A 195 5.72 -12.72 23.10
CA PRO A 195 5.23 -13.91 23.80
C PRO A 195 5.78 -15.16 23.11
N GLU A 196 6.26 -16.13 23.90
CA GLU A 196 6.94 -17.29 23.32
C GLU A 196 6.01 -18.14 22.43
N SER A 197 4.70 -18.03 22.66
CA SER A 197 3.65 -18.56 21.76
C SER A 197 3.69 -17.96 20.36
N VAL A 198 3.89 -16.64 20.24
CA VAL A 198 3.93 -15.92 18.96
C VAL A 198 5.24 -16.20 18.21
N LYS A 199 6.38 -16.27 18.93
CA LYS A 199 7.65 -16.70 18.32
C LYS A 199 7.58 -18.14 17.83
N LYS A 200 6.96 -19.03 18.60
CA LYS A 200 6.81 -20.44 18.25
C LYS A 200 5.86 -20.63 17.07
N ALA A 201 4.76 -19.89 17.02
CA ALA A 201 3.83 -19.91 15.88
C ALA A 201 4.49 -19.41 14.59
N GLY A 202 5.24 -18.29 14.64
CA GLY A 202 5.99 -17.80 13.48
C GLY A 202 7.07 -18.79 13.01
N LEU A 203 7.79 -19.42 13.94
CA LEU A 203 8.83 -20.39 13.61
C LEU A 203 8.26 -21.73 13.09
N GLU A 204 7.10 -22.17 13.60
CA GLU A 204 6.39 -23.34 13.05
C GLU A 204 5.80 -23.07 11.68
N ALA A 205 5.24 -21.88 11.44
CA ALA A 205 4.75 -21.48 10.12
C ALA A 205 5.89 -21.53 9.08
N ILE A 206 7.07 -21.00 9.43
CA ILE A 206 8.28 -21.06 8.60
C ILE A 206 8.72 -22.53 8.39
N LYS A 207 8.80 -23.33 9.44
CA LYS A 207 9.24 -24.74 9.33
C LYS A 207 8.27 -25.61 8.54
N ASN A 208 6.96 -25.36 8.65
CA ASN A 208 5.95 -26.08 7.90
C ASN A 208 5.97 -25.68 6.42
N HIS A 209 6.17 -24.39 6.13
CA HIS A 209 6.35 -23.91 4.77
C HIS A 209 7.53 -24.60 4.06
N PHE A 210 8.64 -24.84 4.76
CA PHE A 210 9.80 -25.55 4.19
C PHE A 210 9.79 -27.09 4.34
N ARG A 211 8.78 -27.67 5.00
CA ARG A 211 8.64 -29.15 5.15
C ARG A 211 7.83 -29.82 4.06
N TYR A 212 6.99 -29.07 3.35
CA TYR A 212 6.17 -29.60 2.25
C TYR A 212 6.80 -29.38 0.86
N GLN A 213 8.04 -28.88 0.80
CA GLN A 213 8.81 -28.67 -0.43
C GLN A 213 10.00 -29.64 -0.59
N SER A 214 10.00 -30.78 0.11
CA SER A 214 10.98 -31.88 -0.05
C SER A 214 10.31 -33.24 -0.12
#